data_AF-A0A6J1WQ86-F1
#
_entry.id   AF-A0A6J1WQ86-F1
#
_cell.length_a   1.000
_cell.length_b   1.000
_cell.length_c   1.000
_cell.angle_alpha   90.00
_cell.angle_beta   90.00
_cell.angle_gamma   90.00
#
_symmetry.space_group_name_H-M   'P 1'
#
loop_
_entity.id
_entity.type
_entity.pdbx_description
1 polymer ?
#
loop_
_entity_poly.entity_id
_entity_poly.type
_entity_poly.pdbx_seq_one_letter_code
_entity_poly.pdbx_strand_id
1 'polypeptide(L)'
;FLVRLGELDLAKEDDGATPTDVLIKKKIKHEQYSSKAYTNDIGVLVLEKEVQFTDLIRPICLPASSELRERTFENYNPIITGWGATEFRKYHIL
;
A
#
# COMPACT_ATOMS: atom_id res chain seq x y z
N PHE A 1 1.65 -14.56 -4.41
CA PHE A 1 1.82 -13.12 -4.11
C PHE A 1 1.49 -12.95 -2.65
N LEU A 2 2.39 -12.37 -1.90
CA LEU A 2 2.19 -11.99 -0.50
C LEU A 2 2.34 -10.47 -0.38
N VAL A 3 1.95 -9.94 0.76
CA VAL A 3 2.29 -8.59 1.19
C VAL A 3 2.85 -8.65 2.61
N ARG A 4 3.91 -7.92 2.87
CA ARG A 4 4.48 -7.69 4.19
C ARG A 4 3.92 -6.41 4.80
N LEU A 5 3.51 -6.49 6.05
CA LEU A 5 2.95 -5.37 6.82
C LEU A 5 3.77 -5.14 8.08
N GLY A 6 3.96 -3.87 8.46
CA GLY A 6 4.65 -3.49 9.72
C GLY A 6 6.17 -3.56 9.66
N GLU A 7 6.76 -3.42 8.47
CA GLU A 7 8.20 -3.41 8.23
C GLU A 7 8.83 -2.03 8.42
N LEU A 8 10.11 -1.97 8.83
CA LEU A 8 10.86 -0.73 9.06
C LEU A 8 12.16 -0.70 8.23
N ASP A 9 13.10 -1.60 8.48
CA ASP A 9 14.36 -1.74 7.74
C ASP A 9 14.41 -3.07 6.97
N LEU A 10 14.29 -3.00 5.64
CA LEU A 10 14.30 -4.18 4.77
C LEU A 10 15.60 -5.02 4.83
N ALA A 11 16.68 -4.49 5.41
CA ALA A 11 17.96 -5.17 5.53
C ALA A 11 18.23 -5.77 6.91
N LYS A 12 17.35 -5.55 7.90
CA LYS A 12 17.56 -5.97 9.29
C LYS A 12 16.36 -6.71 9.84
N GLU A 13 16.62 -7.58 10.80
CA GLU A 13 15.57 -8.31 11.54
C GLU A 13 15.51 -7.89 13.02
N ASP A 14 16.43 -7.02 13.47
CA ASP A 14 16.62 -6.61 14.87
C ASP A 14 16.35 -5.12 15.11
N ASP A 15 15.53 -4.50 14.25
CA ASP A 15 15.17 -3.08 14.32
C ASP A 15 13.91 -2.80 15.17
N GLY A 16 13.36 -3.83 15.80
CA GLY A 16 12.13 -3.76 16.60
C GLY A 16 10.84 -3.90 15.79
N ALA A 17 10.92 -4.15 14.47
CA ALA A 17 9.77 -4.53 13.68
C ALA A 17 9.34 -5.98 13.98
N THR A 18 8.04 -6.24 13.84
CA THR A 18 7.50 -7.61 13.82
C THR A 18 6.64 -7.78 12.57
N PRO A 19 7.26 -7.87 11.37
CA PRO A 19 6.52 -7.86 10.13
C PRO A 19 5.64 -9.11 10.00
N THR A 20 4.49 -8.94 9.34
CA THR A 20 3.59 -10.06 9.04
C THR A 20 3.40 -10.21 7.54
N ASP A 21 3.75 -11.39 7.03
CA ASP A 21 3.51 -11.76 5.64
C ASP A 21 2.11 -12.38 5.48
N VAL A 22 1.37 -11.89 4.49
CA VAL A 22 -0.02 -12.30 4.23
C VAL A 22 -0.21 -12.61 2.75
N LEU A 23 -0.77 -13.78 2.46
CA LEU A 23 -1.10 -14.16 1.09
C LEU A 23 -2.24 -13.30 0.54
N ILE A 24 -2.19 -13.05 -0.76
CA ILE A 24 -3.25 -12.33 -1.49
C ILE A 24 -4.28 -13.33 -2.02
N LYS A 25 -5.52 -13.18 -1.55
CA LYS A 25 -6.69 -13.96 -1.99
C LYS A 25 -7.22 -13.50 -3.34
N LYS A 26 -7.33 -12.19 -3.55
CA LYS A 26 -7.87 -11.63 -4.80
C LYS A 26 -7.13 -10.36 -5.20
N LYS A 27 -6.95 -10.20 -6.51
CA LYS A 27 -6.41 -9.00 -7.14
C LYS A 27 -7.50 -8.40 -8.01
N ILE A 28 -7.97 -7.21 -7.67
CA ILE A 28 -9.06 -6.52 -8.36
C ILE A 28 -8.46 -5.31 -9.06
N LYS A 29 -8.45 -5.34 -10.39
CA LYS A 29 -8.05 -4.20 -11.22
C LYS A 29 -9.27 -3.33 -11.47
N HIS A 30 -9.12 -1.99 -11.46
CA HIS A 30 -10.20 -1.09 -11.88
C HIS A 30 -10.70 -1.50 -13.28
N GLU A 31 -12.02 -1.60 -13.49
CA GLU A 31 -12.56 -2.14 -14.74
C GLU A 31 -12.15 -1.30 -15.96
N GLN A 32 -11.99 0.00 -15.75
CA GLN A 32 -11.62 0.99 -16.77
C GLN A 32 -10.12 1.32 -16.80
N TYR A 33 -9.25 0.52 -16.18
CA TYR A 33 -7.80 0.74 -16.28
C TYR A 33 -7.30 0.59 -17.73
N SER A 34 -6.50 1.56 -18.18
CA SER A 34 -5.83 1.54 -19.48
C SER A 34 -4.31 1.57 -19.32
N SER A 35 -3.63 0.49 -19.70
CA SER A 35 -2.16 0.43 -19.66
C SER A 35 -1.48 1.29 -20.73
N LYS A 36 -2.23 1.70 -21.77
CA LYS A 36 -1.72 2.58 -22.83
C LYS A 36 -1.72 4.04 -22.40
N ALA A 37 -2.78 4.46 -21.68
CA ALA A 37 -2.98 5.85 -21.27
C ALA A 37 -2.64 6.09 -19.79
N TYR A 38 -2.38 5.03 -19.02
CA TYR A 38 -2.18 5.05 -17.56
C TYR A 38 -3.34 5.72 -16.81
N THR A 39 -4.56 5.60 -17.34
CA THR A 39 -5.79 6.13 -16.71
C THR A 39 -6.42 5.10 -15.79
N ASN A 40 -7.04 5.56 -14.70
CA ASN A 40 -7.64 4.72 -13.65
C ASN A 40 -6.65 3.71 -13.08
N ASP A 41 -5.41 4.15 -12.84
CA ASP A 41 -4.34 3.32 -12.29
C ASP A 41 -4.54 3.09 -10.79
N ILE A 42 -5.47 2.19 -10.48
CA ILE A 42 -5.80 1.77 -9.12
C ILE A 42 -6.20 0.29 -9.12
N GLY A 43 -5.80 -0.41 -8.06
CA GLY A 43 -6.17 -1.80 -7.82
C GLY A 43 -6.34 -2.08 -6.34
N VAL A 44 -7.13 -3.10 -6.03
CA VAL A 44 -7.38 -3.56 -4.65
C VAL A 44 -6.86 -4.98 -4.50
N LEU A 45 -6.01 -5.18 -3.49
CA LEU A 45 -5.57 -6.50 -3.06
C LEU A 45 -6.40 -6.92 -1.85
N VAL A 46 -7.07 -8.06 -1.94
CA VAL A 46 -7.83 -8.65 -0.84
C VAL A 46 -6.94 -9.69 -0.17
N LEU A 47 -6.67 -9.51 1.12
CA LEU A 47 -5.86 -10.43 1.92
C LEU A 47 -6.58 -11.76 2.13
N GLU A 48 -5.82 -12.85 2.28
CA GLU A 48 -6.37 -14.18 2.57
C GLU A 48 -6.90 -14.32 4.00
N LYS A 49 -6.29 -13.60 4.94
CA LYS A 49 -6.71 -13.53 6.34
C LYS A 49 -6.75 -12.09 6.81
N GLU A 50 -7.54 -11.84 7.83
CA GLU A 50 -7.53 -10.58 8.56
C GLU A 50 -6.18 -10.38 9.26
N VAL A 51 -5.77 -9.13 9.40
CA VAL A 51 -4.53 -8.73 10.07
C VAL A 51 -4.89 -7.93 11.30
N GLN A 52 -4.27 -8.29 12.42
CA GLN A 52 -4.46 -7.57 13.67
C GLN A 52 -3.72 -6.22 13.62
N PHE A 53 -4.40 -5.17 14.05
CA PHE A 53 -3.76 -3.86 14.15
C PHE A 53 -2.81 -3.81 15.34
N THR A 54 -1.68 -3.14 15.12
CA THR A 54 -0.63 -2.94 16.11
C THR A 54 -0.16 -1.48 16.05
N ASP A 55 0.90 -1.13 16.78
CA ASP A 55 1.52 0.19 16.64
C ASP A 55 2.24 0.36 15.29
N LEU A 56 2.66 -0.73 14.64
CA LEU A 56 3.33 -0.73 13.34
C LEU A 56 2.40 -1.06 12.16
N ILE A 57 1.20 -1.59 12.43
CA ILE A 57 0.22 -1.96 11.40
C ILE A 57 -1.09 -1.23 11.67
N ARG A 58 -1.37 -0.18 10.88
CA ARG A 58 -2.62 0.58 10.94
C ARG A 58 -3.10 0.97 9.54
N PRO A 59 -4.42 1.08 9.31
CA PRO A 59 -4.95 1.53 8.03
C PRO A 59 -4.75 3.04 7.85
N ILE A 60 -4.64 3.48 6.60
CA ILE A 60 -4.76 4.89 6.23
C ILE A 60 -6.23 5.25 6.02
N CYS A 61 -6.59 6.51 6.26
CA CYS A 61 -7.94 7.01 5.99
C CYS A 61 -8.16 7.21 4.48
N LEU A 62 -9.38 6.92 4.02
CA LEU A 62 -9.85 7.31 2.68
C LEU A 62 -10.60 8.64 2.76
N PRO A 63 -10.64 9.45 1.68
CA PRO A 63 -11.45 10.66 1.61
C PRO A 63 -12.95 10.32 1.49
N ALA A 64 -13.55 9.95 2.63
CA ALA A 64 -14.91 9.44 2.70
C ALA A 64 -15.99 10.54 2.66
N SER A 65 -15.68 11.77 3.08
CA SER A 65 -16.63 12.90 3.00
C SER A 65 -16.59 13.59 1.63
N SER A 66 -17.71 14.20 1.23
CA SER A 66 -17.77 15.04 0.02
C SER A 66 -16.79 16.20 0.10
N GLU A 67 -16.73 16.86 1.26
CA GLU A 67 -15.80 17.96 1.52
C GLU A 67 -14.34 17.55 1.24
N LEU A 68 -13.89 16.39 1.70
CA LEU A 68 -12.52 15.93 1.45
C LEU A 68 -12.27 15.56 -0.02
N ARG A 69 -13.29 15.11 -0.75
CA ARG A 69 -13.17 14.79 -2.19
C ARG A 69 -13.16 16.03 -3.07
N GLU A 70 -13.85 17.09 -2.64
CA GLU A 70 -13.95 18.36 -3.37
C GLU A 70 -12.84 19.34 -2.98
N ARG A 71 -12.13 19.08 -1.88
CA ARG A 71 -11.01 19.89 -1.43
C ARG A 71 -9.86 19.86 -2.45
N THR A 72 -9.36 21.04 -2.79
CA THR A 72 -8.07 21.16 -3.48
C THR A 72 -6.91 21.02 -2.49
N PHE A 73 -5.88 20.27 -2.89
CA PHE A 73 -4.64 20.09 -2.12
C PHE A 73 -3.50 20.93 -2.71
N GLU A 74 -3.81 21.97 -3.49
CA GLU A 74 -2.82 22.93 -3.95
C GLU A 74 -2.13 23.63 -2.77
N ASN A 75 -0.83 23.85 -2.87
CA ASN A 75 0.03 24.42 -1.84
C ASN A 75 0.08 23.62 -0.51
N TYR A 76 -0.42 22.40 -0.48
CA TYR A 76 -0.12 21.45 0.60
C TYR A 76 1.26 20.84 0.38
N ASN A 77 1.96 20.57 1.49
CA ASN A 77 3.21 19.81 1.49
C ASN A 77 2.89 18.35 1.87
N PRO A 78 2.70 17.44 0.90
CA PRO A 78 2.41 16.04 1.20
C PRO A 78 3.66 15.33 1.74
N ILE A 79 3.43 14.29 2.55
CA ILE A 79 4.48 13.36 2.95
C ILE A 79 4.50 12.22 1.94
N ILE A 80 5.64 12.01 1.31
CA ILE A 80 5.92 10.84 0.45
C ILE A 80 6.82 9.90 1.25
N THR A 81 6.41 8.64 1.37
CA THR A 81 7.14 7.64 2.17
C THR A 81 7.24 6.30 1.42
N GLY A 82 8.31 5.56 1.69
CA GLY A 82 8.60 4.24 1.12
C GLY A 82 10.10 4.00 0.97
N TRP A 83 10.47 2.78 0.56
CA TRP A 83 11.86 2.35 0.38
C TRP A 83 12.41 2.55 -1.04
N GLY A 84 11.75 3.39 -1.86
CA GLY A 84 12.26 3.74 -3.20
C GLY A 84 12.19 2.63 -4.25
N ALA A 85 11.28 1.67 -4.12
CA ALA A 85 11.06 0.64 -5.15
C ALA A 85 10.35 1.23 -6.39
N THR A 86 11.01 1.21 -7.55
CA THR A 86 10.48 1.76 -8.82
C THR A 86 10.07 0.69 -9.83
N GLU A 87 10.38 -0.57 -9.55
CA GLU A 87 10.11 -1.71 -10.43
C GLU A 87 9.90 -2.98 -9.62
N PHE A 88 9.22 -3.96 -10.22
CA PHE A 88 9.05 -5.26 -9.57
C PHE A 88 10.38 -6.01 -9.51
N ARG A 89 10.90 -6.25 -8.30
CA ARG A 89 12.09 -7.07 -8.09
C ARG A 89 11.69 -8.49 -7.70
N LYS A 90 11.88 -9.44 -8.62
CA LYS A 90 11.56 -10.87 -8.43
C LYS A 90 12.30 -11.53 -7.24
N TYR A 91 13.38 -10.93 -6.76
CA TYR A 91 14.29 -11.50 -5.75
C TYR A 91 14.35 -10.72 -4.44
N HIS A 92 13.54 -9.67 -4.25
CA HIS A 92 13.35 -9.01 -2.96
C HIS A 92 11.86 -9.00 -2.69
N ILE A 93 11.45 -9.87 -1.78
CA ILE A 93 10.05 -10.05 -1.42
C ILE A 93 9.65 -8.83 -0.58
N LEU A 94 8.74 -8.01 -1.12
CA LEU A 94 7.78 -7.24 -0.32
C LEU A 94 6.59 -8.13 0.00
#